data_AF-A0A519EIT2-F1
#
_entry.id   AF-A0A519EIT2-F1
#
_cell.length_a   1.000
_cell.length_b   1.000
_cell.length_c   1.000
_cell.angle_alpha   90.00
_cell.angle_beta   90.00
_cell.angle_gamma   90.00
#
_symmetry.space_group_name_H-M   'P 1'
#
loop_
_entity.id
_entity.type
_entity.pdbx_description
1 polymer ?
#
loop_
_entity_poly.entity_id
_entity_poly.type
_entity_poly.pdbx_seq_one_letter_code
_entity_poly.pdbx_strand_id
1 'polypeptide(L)'
;MTTFTKSATAKLLASAFVILGLTACGGGGGGGGDGGNGAGIEITAGGTAARGAVLVGAAIEMTCANGARLIGVTNGNGSYTTNKAAITYPCIGTATATTGLKYRGILFSASFANFTPLTDMLVEAMLAASVSGSAGLTFDQFLAKIRSDSTFAANASSATAVAGYRKAVLDVVRKALIDAGLSAAEADGIIAAAGNFDSASFGPGSPLDKVLDNTAFVLQNADGSVKAAILALAKAAGDLLPTPGSGGTGGTGGTGGTGGTGGTGG
;
A
#
# COMPACT_ATOMS: atom_id res chain seq x y z
N MET A 1 34.38 -8.17 49.49
CA MET A 1 33.90 -9.30 50.31
C MET A 1 33.07 -8.69 51.44
N THR A 2 31.78 -8.50 51.21
CA THR A 2 30.85 -7.97 52.22
C THR A 2 29.46 -8.50 51.87
N THR A 3 29.00 -9.37 52.75
CA THR A 3 27.76 -10.13 52.71
C THR A 3 26.63 -9.29 53.28
N PHE A 4 25.46 -9.28 52.64
CA PHE A 4 24.20 -8.92 53.28
C PHE A 4 23.16 -10.01 53.01
N THR A 5 22.48 -10.41 54.09
CA THR A 5 21.65 -11.62 54.21
C THR A 5 20.28 -11.25 54.75
N LYS A 6 19.22 -11.86 54.17
CA LYS A 6 17.83 -12.05 54.66
C LYS A 6 16.95 -10.79 54.78
N SER A 7 15.63 -10.83 54.58
CA SER A 7 14.67 -11.89 54.89
C SER A 7 13.38 -11.82 54.04
N ALA A 8 12.65 -12.93 54.03
CA ALA A 8 11.47 -13.24 53.22
C ALA A 8 10.13 -12.88 53.88
N THR A 9 9.08 -12.68 53.08
CA THR A 9 7.64 -13.04 53.26
C THR A 9 6.80 -12.20 52.29
N ALA A 10 5.65 -12.56 51.75
CA ALA A 10 4.93 -13.79 51.41
C ALA A 10 3.61 -13.34 50.74
N LYS A 11 3.16 -14.10 49.72
CA LYS A 11 1.78 -14.34 49.27
C LYS A 11 0.86 -13.13 48.94
N LEU A 12 0.31 -13.11 47.71
CA LEU A 12 -1.11 -13.43 47.48
C LEU A 12 -1.43 -13.66 45.99
N LEU A 13 -2.44 -14.51 45.76
CA LEU A 13 -3.00 -15.00 44.50
C LEU A 13 -3.94 -13.99 43.82
N ALA A 14 -4.02 -14.01 42.48
CA ALA A 14 -5.23 -13.86 41.63
C ALA A 14 -4.79 -13.79 40.15
N SER A 15 -4.99 -14.81 39.32
CA SER A 15 -6.21 -15.13 38.55
C SER A 15 -6.71 -14.01 37.62
N ALA A 16 -6.45 -14.16 36.30
CA ALA A 16 -7.43 -13.95 35.23
C ALA A 16 -6.82 -14.34 33.87
N PHE A 17 -7.13 -15.54 33.39
CA PHE A 17 -7.00 -15.90 31.97
C PHE A 17 -8.19 -15.28 31.23
N VAL A 18 -7.94 -14.32 30.35
CA VAL A 18 -8.94 -13.79 29.41
C VAL A 18 -8.69 -14.46 28.06
N ILE A 19 -9.58 -15.39 27.71
CA ILE A 19 -9.65 -15.99 26.37
C ILE A 19 -10.36 -14.99 25.47
N LEU A 20 -9.61 -14.31 24.58
CA LEU A 20 -10.22 -13.54 23.49
C LEU A 20 -10.72 -14.53 22.43
N GLY A 21 -12.05 -14.64 22.33
CA GLY A 21 -12.72 -15.34 21.25
C GLY A 21 -12.47 -14.64 19.91
N LEU A 22 -11.75 -15.34 19.03
CA LEU A 22 -11.65 -15.03 17.61
C LEU A 22 -12.90 -15.54 16.87
N THR A 23 -13.31 -14.76 15.87
CA THR A 23 -13.99 -15.16 14.62
C THR A 23 -15.43 -15.67 14.68
N ALA A 24 -16.36 -14.86 14.15
CA ALA A 24 -17.29 -15.27 13.08
C ALA A 24 -18.14 -14.05 12.63
N CYS A 25 -17.65 -13.27 11.66
CA CYS A 25 -18.52 -12.42 10.84
C CYS A 25 -19.00 -13.26 9.66
N GLY A 26 -20.10 -13.97 9.87
CA GLY A 26 -20.83 -14.71 8.85
C GLY A 26 -21.73 -13.77 8.06
N GLY A 27 -21.80 -14.01 6.74
CA GLY A 27 -22.48 -13.14 5.78
C GLY A 27 -24.00 -13.24 5.72
N GLY A 28 -24.54 -12.31 4.93
CA GLY A 28 -25.91 -12.18 4.47
C GLY A 28 -25.99 -10.78 3.86
N GLY A 29 -26.38 -10.53 2.61
CA GLY A 29 -27.24 -11.28 1.72
C GLY A 29 -28.33 -10.31 1.25
N GLY A 30 -28.19 -9.78 0.03
CA GLY A 30 -29.27 -9.26 -0.81
C GLY A 30 -29.94 -7.93 -0.43
N GLY A 31 -30.06 -7.04 -1.41
CA GLY A 31 -31.04 -5.95 -1.37
C GLY A 31 -30.54 -4.67 -2.02
N GLY A 32 -30.85 -4.47 -3.30
CA GLY A 32 -30.72 -3.17 -3.95
C GLY A 32 -31.59 -2.12 -3.26
N GLY A 33 -31.06 -0.92 -3.15
CA GLY A 33 -31.74 0.22 -2.54
C GLY A 33 -30.78 1.40 -2.40
N ASP A 34 -30.75 2.24 -3.42
CA ASP A 34 -30.22 3.60 -3.29
C ASP A 34 -30.99 4.33 -2.17
N GLY A 35 -30.27 4.83 -1.15
CA GLY A 35 -30.82 5.81 -0.19
C GLY A 35 -30.88 5.42 1.30
N GLY A 36 -30.09 4.47 1.79
CA GLY A 36 -30.09 4.09 3.22
C GLY A 36 -28.97 4.72 4.05
N ASN A 37 -29.30 5.59 5.00
CA ASN A 37 -28.46 5.97 6.15
C ASN A 37 -28.27 4.76 7.09
N GLY A 38 -27.59 3.72 6.63
CA GLY A 38 -27.08 2.66 7.51
C GLY A 38 -25.94 3.23 8.33
N ALA A 39 -26.05 3.20 9.66
CA ALA A 39 -24.98 3.54 10.59
C ALA A 39 -23.86 2.48 10.53
N GLY A 40 -23.18 2.39 9.39
CA GLY A 40 -21.88 1.73 9.28
C GLY A 40 -20.84 2.59 9.97
N ILE A 41 -19.80 1.97 10.52
CA ILE A 41 -18.66 2.70 11.09
C ILE A 41 -18.09 3.59 9.98
N GLU A 42 -18.17 4.89 10.18
CA GLU A 42 -17.60 5.88 9.30
C GLU A 42 -16.07 5.77 9.39
N ILE A 43 -15.43 5.52 8.26
CA ILE A 43 -13.98 5.50 8.17
C ILE A 43 -13.53 6.87 7.66
N THR A 44 -12.78 7.58 8.50
CA THR A 44 -12.04 8.76 8.09
C THR A 44 -10.71 8.30 7.49
N ALA A 45 -10.47 8.67 6.24
CA ALA A 45 -9.18 8.54 5.57
C ALA A 45 -8.61 9.94 5.32
N GLY A 46 -7.37 10.18 5.73
CA GLY A 46 -6.63 11.40 5.48
C GLY A 46 -5.35 11.14 4.70
N GLY A 47 -4.56 12.19 4.53
CA GLY A 47 -3.30 12.08 3.82
C GLY A 47 -2.72 13.45 3.50
N THR A 48 -1.54 13.44 2.87
CA THR A 48 -0.90 14.66 2.35
C THR A 48 -0.63 14.49 0.86
N ALA A 49 -0.86 15.54 0.06
CA ALA A 49 -0.32 15.63 -1.29
C ALA A 49 0.82 16.64 -1.32
N ALA A 50 2.02 16.19 -1.70
CA ALA A 50 3.24 17.00 -1.66
C ALA A 50 4.29 16.49 -2.64
N ARG A 51 5.20 17.38 -3.04
CA ARG A 51 6.35 17.07 -3.92
C ARG A 51 7.70 17.57 -3.37
N GLY A 52 7.75 17.86 -2.07
CA GLY A 52 8.74 18.74 -1.42
C GLY A 52 8.14 20.11 -1.08
N ALA A 53 7.12 20.51 -1.83
CA ALA A 53 6.17 21.55 -1.40
C ALA A 53 4.77 20.96 -1.37
N VAL A 54 3.93 21.49 -0.48
CA VAL A 54 2.52 21.09 -0.36
C VAL A 54 1.77 21.39 -1.66
N LEU A 55 0.92 20.47 -2.09
CA LEU A 55 -0.01 20.70 -3.19
C LEU A 55 -1.33 21.18 -2.60
N VAL A 56 -1.60 22.49 -2.68
CA VAL A 56 -2.86 23.10 -2.18
C VAL A 56 -3.95 22.99 -3.25
N GLY A 57 -5.17 22.65 -2.85
CA GLY A 57 -6.31 22.57 -3.75
C GLY A 57 -6.26 21.38 -4.72
N ALA A 58 -5.43 20.37 -4.44
CA ALA A 58 -5.38 19.16 -5.24
C ALA A 58 -6.64 18.32 -5.01
N ALA A 59 -7.30 17.94 -6.10
CA ALA A 59 -8.47 17.07 -6.07
C ALA A 59 -8.04 15.63 -5.81
N ILE A 60 -8.52 15.06 -4.72
CA ILE A 60 -8.27 13.67 -4.32
C ILE A 60 -9.45 12.81 -4.78
N GLU A 61 -9.14 11.74 -5.50
CA GLU A 61 -10.12 10.73 -5.86
C GLU A 61 -9.51 9.34 -5.71
N MET A 62 -10.10 8.50 -4.86
CA MET A 62 -9.73 7.10 -4.68
C MET A 62 -10.94 6.20 -4.87
N THR A 63 -10.70 5.00 -5.39
CA THR A 63 -11.72 3.96 -5.48
C THR A 63 -11.26 2.68 -4.78
N CYS A 64 -12.15 2.15 -3.95
CA CYS A 64 -11.94 0.99 -3.09
C CYS A 64 -12.34 -0.32 -3.77
N ALA A 65 -11.91 -1.45 -3.18
CA ALA A 65 -12.18 -2.80 -3.68
C ALA A 65 -13.67 -3.16 -3.70
N ASN A 66 -14.52 -2.49 -2.92
CA ASN A 66 -15.98 -2.61 -3.01
C ASN A 66 -16.65 -1.57 -3.91
N GLY A 67 -15.88 -0.77 -4.64
CA GLY A 67 -16.38 0.31 -5.49
C GLY A 67 -16.69 1.62 -4.76
N ALA A 68 -16.54 1.69 -3.44
CA ALA A 68 -16.69 2.95 -2.71
C ALA A 68 -15.67 4.00 -3.21
N ARG A 69 -16.12 5.24 -3.37
CA ARG A 69 -15.29 6.37 -3.78
C ARG A 69 -15.00 7.27 -2.58
N LEU A 70 -13.72 7.63 -2.42
CA LEU A 70 -13.24 8.62 -1.47
C LEU A 70 -12.85 9.87 -2.27
N ILE A 71 -13.49 11.00 -1.96
CA ILE A 71 -13.26 12.27 -2.66
C ILE A 71 -12.90 13.32 -1.62
N GLY A 72 -11.90 14.14 -1.91
CA GLY A 72 -11.47 15.22 -1.03
C GLY A 72 -10.68 16.29 -1.79
N VAL A 73 -10.27 17.32 -1.06
CA VAL A 73 -9.41 18.39 -1.59
C VAL A 73 -8.36 18.70 -0.53
N THR A 74 -7.12 18.91 -0.94
CA THR A 74 -6.07 19.32 -0.01
C THR A 74 -6.22 20.79 0.39
N ASN A 75 -6.03 21.05 1.68
CA ASN A 75 -6.08 22.40 2.24
C ASN A 75 -4.72 23.11 2.11
N GLY A 76 -4.57 24.28 2.75
CA GLY A 76 -3.36 25.11 2.68
C GLY A 76 -2.06 24.47 3.21
N ASN A 77 -2.14 23.37 3.96
CA ASN A 77 -0.97 22.61 4.42
C ASN A 77 -0.76 21.30 3.63
N GLY A 78 -1.47 21.12 2.50
CA GLY A 78 -1.37 19.92 1.67
C GLY A 78 -2.11 18.70 2.21
N SER A 79 -2.68 18.78 3.42
CA SER A 79 -3.44 17.68 4.00
C SER A 79 -4.86 17.64 3.45
N TYR A 80 -5.43 16.45 3.37
CA TYR A 80 -6.85 16.22 3.10
C TYR A 80 -7.45 15.26 4.12
N THR A 81 -8.77 15.29 4.24
CA THR A 81 -9.57 14.29 4.93
C THR A 81 -10.78 13.94 4.07
N THR A 82 -11.17 12.68 4.09
CA THR A 82 -12.39 12.15 3.46
C THR A 82 -13.03 11.20 4.46
N ASN A 83 -14.34 11.09 4.40
CA ASN A 83 -15.12 10.24 5.26
C ASN A 83 -16.07 9.39 4.42
N LYS A 84 -16.08 8.08 4.66
CA LYS A 84 -17.01 7.17 3.99
C LYS A 84 -17.29 5.97 4.88
N ALA A 85 -18.56 5.62 5.03
CA ALA A 85 -18.96 4.38 5.69
C ALA A 85 -18.68 3.18 4.77
N ALA A 86 -18.34 2.04 5.39
CA ALA A 86 -18.25 0.73 4.73
C ALA A 86 -17.34 0.69 3.49
N ILE A 87 -16.05 1.03 3.65
CA ILE A 87 -15.04 0.83 2.60
C ILE A 87 -14.41 -0.57 2.69
N THR A 88 -13.92 -1.08 1.56
CA THR A 88 -13.12 -2.31 1.50
C THR A 88 -11.78 -2.02 0.84
N TYR A 89 -10.70 -2.34 1.53
CA TYR A 89 -9.34 -2.13 1.05
C TYR A 89 -8.92 -3.17 0.00
N PRO A 90 -7.92 -2.86 -0.86
CA PRO A 90 -7.25 -1.56 -0.97
C PRO A 90 -8.13 -0.51 -1.67
N CYS A 91 -7.84 0.77 -1.43
CA CYS A 91 -8.34 1.87 -2.24
C CYS A 91 -7.19 2.52 -2.98
N ILE A 92 -7.27 2.62 -4.30
CA ILE A 92 -6.23 3.23 -5.13
C ILE A 92 -6.79 4.50 -5.75
N GLY A 93 -5.98 5.55 -5.82
CA GLY A 93 -6.44 6.87 -6.22
C GLY A 93 -5.37 7.78 -6.75
N THR A 94 -5.77 9.03 -6.95
CA THR A 94 -4.90 10.08 -7.47
C THR A 94 -5.20 11.41 -6.80
N ALA A 95 -4.14 12.22 -6.61
CA ALA A 95 -4.26 13.65 -6.35
C ALA A 95 -3.94 14.41 -7.63
N THR A 96 -4.83 15.29 -8.07
CA THR A 96 -4.62 16.14 -9.25
C THR A 96 -4.57 17.60 -8.83
N ALA A 97 -3.40 18.22 -8.96
CA ALA A 97 -3.21 19.64 -8.70
C ALA A 97 -3.88 20.50 -9.78
N THR A 98 -4.14 21.77 -9.47
CA THR A 98 -4.71 22.75 -10.43
C THR A 98 -3.82 23.00 -11.65
N THR A 99 -2.52 22.72 -11.53
CA THR A 99 -1.55 22.78 -12.63
C THR A 99 -1.63 21.58 -13.58
N GLY A 100 -2.43 20.56 -13.27
CA GLY A 100 -2.49 19.29 -14.00
C GLY A 100 -1.48 18.23 -13.51
N LEU A 101 -0.58 18.57 -12.58
CA LEU A 101 0.32 17.60 -11.95
C LEU A 101 -0.49 16.55 -11.18
N LYS A 102 -0.12 15.28 -11.37
CA LYS A 102 -0.86 14.15 -10.81
C LYS A 102 0.10 13.18 -10.12
N TYR A 103 -0.26 12.75 -8.91
CA TYR A 103 0.40 11.64 -8.22
C TYR A 103 -0.60 10.55 -7.90
N ARG A 104 -0.19 9.28 -8.05
CA ARG A 104 -0.98 8.14 -7.60
C ARG A 104 -0.70 7.83 -6.13
N GLY A 105 -1.67 7.22 -5.47
CA GLY A 105 -1.56 6.78 -4.10
C GLY A 105 -2.48 5.59 -3.83
N ILE A 106 -2.24 4.92 -2.71
CA ILE A 106 -3.00 3.74 -2.29
C ILE A 106 -3.18 3.71 -0.78
N LEU A 107 -4.35 3.24 -0.36
CA LEU A 107 -4.76 3.02 1.02
C LEU A 107 -4.92 1.51 1.22
N PHE A 108 -3.93 0.87 1.85
CA PHE A 108 -3.89 -0.59 2.00
C PHE A 108 -4.76 -1.13 3.15
N SER A 109 -4.79 -0.43 4.28
CA SER A 109 -5.49 -0.90 5.49
C SER A 109 -5.64 0.16 6.59
N ALA A 110 -5.03 1.34 6.39
CA ALA A 110 -4.99 2.42 7.35
C ALA A 110 -6.03 3.50 7.02
N SER A 111 -6.05 4.54 7.85
CA SER A 111 -6.76 5.79 7.63
C SER A 111 -5.90 6.85 6.93
N PHE A 112 -4.77 6.48 6.30
CA PHE A 112 -3.84 7.44 5.72
C PHE A 112 -3.27 6.98 4.37
N ALA A 113 -3.40 7.83 3.34
CA ALA A 113 -2.79 7.62 2.03
C ALA A 113 -2.17 8.92 1.51
N ASN A 114 -0.87 8.91 1.22
CA ASN A 114 -0.20 10.08 0.65
C ASN A 114 -0.17 10.08 -0.88
N PHE A 115 -0.03 11.27 -1.45
CA PHE A 115 0.12 11.50 -2.88
C PHE A 115 1.39 12.31 -3.15
N THR A 116 2.49 11.60 -3.37
CA THR A 116 3.83 12.16 -3.52
C THR A 116 4.59 11.38 -4.61
N PRO A 117 5.75 11.86 -5.06
CA PRO A 117 6.62 11.09 -5.96
C PRO A 117 6.89 9.66 -5.47
N LEU A 118 7.05 9.46 -4.16
CA LEU A 118 7.30 8.13 -3.58
C LEU A 118 6.08 7.23 -3.66
N THR A 119 4.87 7.74 -3.40
CA THR A 119 3.64 6.93 -3.53
C THR A 119 3.25 6.68 -4.98
N ASP A 120 3.65 7.55 -5.90
CA ASP A 120 3.48 7.33 -7.33
C ASP A 120 4.36 6.16 -7.83
N MET A 121 5.61 6.08 -7.35
CA MET A 121 6.49 4.92 -7.56
C MET A 121 5.97 3.65 -6.88
N LEU A 122 5.36 3.79 -5.68
CA LEU A 122 4.77 2.65 -4.95
C LEU A 122 3.63 2.01 -5.72
N VAL A 123 2.73 2.84 -6.26
CA VAL A 123 1.64 2.35 -7.10
C VAL A 123 2.18 1.67 -8.34
N GLU A 124 3.23 2.22 -8.97
CA GLU A 124 3.89 1.56 -10.11
C GLU A 124 4.44 0.18 -9.76
N ALA A 125 5.22 0.08 -8.68
CA ALA A 125 5.82 -1.17 -8.23
C ALA A 125 4.75 -2.21 -7.85
N MET A 126 3.66 -1.79 -7.23
CA MET A 126 2.54 -2.67 -6.89
C MET A 126 1.80 -3.16 -8.15
N LEU A 127 1.50 -2.27 -9.09
CA LEU A 127 0.82 -2.62 -10.34
C LEU A 127 1.65 -3.62 -11.17
N ALA A 128 2.96 -3.45 -11.17
CA ALA A 128 3.93 -4.39 -11.74
C ALA A 128 3.88 -5.76 -11.04
N ALA A 129 4.00 -5.77 -9.71
CA ALA A 129 3.94 -7.00 -8.92
C ALA A 129 2.59 -7.73 -8.95
N SER A 130 1.52 -7.08 -9.42
CA SER A 130 0.14 -7.63 -9.37
C SER A 130 -0.13 -8.75 -10.37
N VAL A 131 0.81 -9.01 -11.28
CA VAL A 131 0.79 -10.15 -12.21
C VAL A 131 2.18 -10.77 -12.28
N SER A 132 2.28 -11.99 -12.79
CA SER A 132 3.57 -12.64 -12.98
C SER A 132 4.22 -12.18 -14.29
N GLY A 133 5.56 -12.10 -14.29
CA GLY A 133 6.33 -11.63 -15.44
C GLY A 133 6.40 -10.10 -15.54
N SER A 134 6.76 -9.58 -16.71
CA SER A 134 6.97 -8.14 -16.92
C SER A 134 5.72 -7.38 -17.39
N ALA A 135 4.57 -8.05 -17.52
CA ALA A 135 3.31 -7.36 -17.71
C ALA A 135 3.00 -6.58 -16.42
N GLY A 136 2.55 -5.32 -16.49
CA GLY A 136 1.99 -4.61 -15.34
C GLY A 136 0.50 -4.48 -15.51
N LEU A 137 -0.26 -4.41 -14.42
CA LEU A 137 -1.66 -3.99 -14.52
C LEU A 137 -1.74 -2.49 -14.76
N THR A 138 -2.70 -2.07 -15.58
CA THR A 138 -3.19 -0.70 -15.55
C THR A 138 -3.99 -0.45 -14.27
N PHE A 139 -4.23 0.81 -13.96
CA PHE A 139 -5.05 1.22 -12.82
C PHE A 139 -6.44 0.57 -12.84
N ASP A 140 -7.11 0.58 -14.00
CA ASP A 140 -8.45 0.01 -14.17
C ASP A 140 -8.45 -1.52 -14.06
N GLN A 141 -7.43 -2.18 -14.60
CA GLN A 141 -7.27 -3.63 -14.48
C GLN A 141 -7.02 -4.05 -13.03
N PHE A 142 -6.22 -3.29 -12.28
CA PHE A 142 -6.02 -3.54 -10.85
C PHE A 142 -7.33 -3.35 -10.08
N LEU A 143 -8.06 -2.26 -10.31
CA LEU A 143 -9.37 -2.02 -9.71
C LEU A 143 -10.38 -3.14 -10.02
N ALA A 144 -10.41 -3.61 -11.26
CA ALA A 144 -11.25 -4.74 -11.64
C ALA A 144 -10.85 -6.01 -10.87
N LYS A 145 -9.54 -6.29 -10.77
CA LYS A 145 -9.02 -7.49 -10.10
C LYS A 145 -9.34 -7.50 -8.60
N ILE A 146 -9.10 -6.41 -7.88
CA ILE A 146 -9.38 -6.33 -6.43
C ILE A 146 -10.89 -6.40 -6.11
N ARG A 147 -11.75 -6.03 -7.06
CA ARG A 147 -13.22 -6.16 -6.92
C ARG A 147 -13.68 -7.60 -7.15
N SER A 148 -13.10 -8.29 -8.13
CA SER A 148 -13.49 -9.65 -8.49
C SER A 148 -12.86 -10.74 -7.61
N ASP A 149 -11.72 -10.45 -6.97
CA ASP A 149 -10.91 -11.41 -6.23
C ASP A 149 -10.51 -10.83 -4.86
N SER A 150 -11.32 -11.12 -3.85
CA SER A 150 -11.12 -10.64 -2.49
C SER A 150 -9.88 -11.24 -1.81
N THR A 151 -9.47 -12.45 -2.22
CA THR A 151 -8.21 -13.06 -1.76
C THR A 151 -7.01 -12.30 -2.30
N PHE A 152 -7.02 -11.95 -3.59
CA PHE A 152 -6.01 -11.08 -4.16
C PHE A 152 -5.98 -9.72 -3.48
N ALA A 153 -7.14 -9.09 -3.26
CA ALA A 153 -7.23 -7.80 -2.55
C ALA A 153 -6.59 -7.86 -1.15
N ALA A 154 -6.87 -8.92 -0.39
CA ALA A 154 -6.30 -9.15 0.93
C ALA A 154 -4.78 -9.37 0.87
N ASN A 155 -4.30 -10.17 -0.09
CA ASN A 155 -2.88 -10.47 -0.24
C ASN A 155 -2.06 -9.27 -0.73
N ALA A 156 -2.60 -8.49 -1.68
CA ALA A 156 -1.99 -7.27 -2.19
C ALA A 156 -1.88 -6.18 -1.10
N SER A 157 -2.73 -6.23 -0.08
CA SER A 157 -2.72 -5.31 1.06
C SER A 157 -2.09 -5.90 2.33
N SER A 158 -1.53 -7.11 2.24
CA SER A 158 -0.88 -7.75 3.39
C SER A 158 0.36 -6.98 3.83
N ALA A 159 0.66 -7.00 5.12
CA ALA A 159 1.84 -6.30 5.67
C ALA A 159 3.14 -6.71 4.96
N THR A 160 3.27 -7.99 4.57
CA THR A 160 4.42 -8.50 3.82
C THR A 160 4.50 -7.91 2.41
N ALA A 161 3.39 -7.90 1.66
CA ALA A 161 3.37 -7.32 0.32
C ALA A 161 3.68 -5.82 0.36
N VAL A 162 3.03 -5.09 1.27
CA VAL A 162 3.23 -3.65 1.48
C VAL A 162 4.67 -3.32 1.85
N ALA A 163 5.29 -4.08 2.76
CA ALA A 163 6.70 -3.92 3.09
C ALA A 163 7.62 -4.18 1.89
N GLY A 164 7.28 -5.17 1.05
CA GLY A 164 7.97 -5.45 -0.21
C GLY A 164 7.90 -4.29 -1.20
N TYR A 165 6.71 -3.72 -1.42
CA TYR A 165 6.52 -2.57 -2.31
C TYR A 165 7.30 -1.34 -1.82
N ARG A 166 7.19 -1.02 -0.53
CA ARG A 166 7.95 0.09 0.09
C ARG A 166 9.45 -0.11 -0.08
N LYS A 167 9.95 -1.31 0.21
CA LYS A 167 11.36 -1.63 0.06
C LYS A 167 11.82 -1.47 -1.39
N ALA A 168 11.06 -1.99 -2.36
CA ALA A 168 11.38 -1.86 -3.78
C ALA A 168 11.52 -0.38 -4.21
N VAL A 169 10.59 0.48 -3.77
CA VAL A 169 10.68 1.93 -4.03
C VAL A 169 11.93 2.53 -3.38
N LEU A 170 12.19 2.24 -2.11
CA LEU A 170 13.35 2.79 -1.40
C LEU A 170 14.67 2.33 -2.00
N ASP A 171 14.78 1.09 -2.48
CA ASP A 171 15.96 0.58 -3.17
C ASP A 171 16.19 1.32 -4.51
N VAL A 172 15.12 1.64 -5.25
CA VAL A 172 15.21 2.46 -6.47
C VAL A 172 15.66 3.88 -6.17
N VAL A 173 15.08 4.52 -5.15
CA VAL A 173 15.49 5.88 -4.72
C VAL A 173 16.95 5.88 -4.28
N ARG A 174 17.36 4.90 -3.47
CA ARG A 174 18.75 4.74 -3.02
C ARG A 174 19.69 4.63 -4.20
N LYS A 175 19.36 3.79 -5.19
CA LYS A 175 20.16 3.63 -6.40
C LYS A 175 20.24 4.93 -7.20
N ALA A 176 19.13 5.64 -7.37
CA ALA A 176 19.11 6.91 -8.09
C ALA A 176 19.98 7.99 -7.42
N LEU A 177 20.01 8.04 -6.08
CA LEU A 177 20.89 8.95 -5.33
C LEU A 177 22.37 8.60 -5.52
N ILE A 178 22.73 7.31 -5.48
CA ILE A 178 24.11 6.85 -5.70
C ILE A 178 24.56 7.13 -7.13
N ASP A 179 23.71 6.85 -8.12
CA ASP A 179 23.99 7.13 -9.53
C ASP A 179 24.14 8.64 -9.78
N ALA A 180 23.58 9.49 -8.92
CA ALA A 180 23.76 10.94 -8.94
C ALA A 180 25.02 11.43 -8.19
N GLY A 181 25.85 10.51 -7.66
CA GLY A 181 27.15 10.80 -7.07
C GLY A 181 27.21 10.80 -5.55
N LEU A 182 26.11 10.48 -4.85
CA LEU A 182 26.14 10.35 -3.39
C LEU A 182 26.77 9.01 -2.97
N SER A 183 27.42 9.01 -1.81
CA SER A 183 27.84 7.76 -1.18
C SER A 183 26.65 6.94 -0.69
N ALA A 184 26.87 5.65 -0.49
CA ALA A 184 25.88 4.74 0.10
C ALA A 184 25.35 5.27 1.45
N ALA A 185 26.23 5.78 2.32
CA ALA A 185 25.86 6.27 3.64
C ALA A 185 25.01 7.56 3.58
N GLU A 186 25.30 8.46 2.64
CA GLU A 186 24.49 9.67 2.44
C GLU A 186 23.10 9.32 1.90
N ALA A 187 23.04 8.42 0.91
CA ALA A 187 21.77 7.95 0.37
C ALA A 187 20.91 7.27 1.45
N ASP A 188 21.51 6.42 2.27
CA ASP A 188 20.84 5.75 3.40
C ASP A 188 20.36 6.76 4.45
N GLY A 189 21.15 7.79 4.73
CA GLY A 189 20.77 8.89 5.62
C GLY A 189 19.56 9.69 5.12
N ILE A 190 19.49 9.96 3.81
CA ILE A 190 18.35 10.68 3.20
C ILE A 190 17.05 9.89 3.34
N ILE A 191 17.08 8.57 3.09
CA ILE A 191 15.85 7.76 3.06
C ILE A 191 15.46 7.15 4.41
N ALA A 192 16.25 7.37 5.47
CA ALA A 192 16.05 6.73 6.78
C ALA A 192 14.64 6.95 7.37
N ALA A 193 14.03 8.10 7.12
CA ALA A 193 12.68 8.43 7.59
C ALA A 193 11.55 7.84 6.71
N ALA A 194 11.86 7.29 5.54
CA ALA A 194 10.89 6.94 4.52
C ALA A 194 10.27 5.54 4.69
N GLY A 195 10.55 4.80 5.76
CA GLY A 195 10.09 3.41 5.93
C GLY A 195 8.56 3.21 5.80
N ASN A 196 7.74 4.24 6.07
CA ASN A 196 6.28 4.21 5.97
C ASN A 196 5.73 5.43 5.21
N PHE A 197 6.40 5.82 4.12
CA PHE A 197 6.09 7.06 3.39
C PHE A 197 4.65 7.14 2.86
N ASP A 198 3.94 6.03 2.65
CA ASP A 198 2.55 6.02 2.19
C ASP A 198 1.52 6.32 3.28
N SER A 199 1.85 6.04 4.55
CA SER A 199 0.91 6.08 5.67
C SER A 199 1.27 7.06 6.78
N ALA A 200 2.32 7.87 6.61
CA ALA A 200 2.75 8.89 7.57
C ALA A 200 2.76 10.29 6.94
N SER A 201 2.35 11.31 7.69
CA SER A 201 2.19 12.68 7.17
C SER A 201 3.50 13.31 6.67
N PHE A 202 3.42 14.01 5.52
CA PHE A 202 4.49 14.86 4.98
C PHE A 202 4.31 16.32 5.42
N GLY A 203 4.03 16.54 6.71
CA GLY A 203 3.89 17.90 7.23
C GLY A 203 5.14 18.75 6.94
N PRO A 204 5.01 20.06 6.69
CA PRO A 204 6.15 20.93 6.40
C PRO A 204 7.26 20.81 7.44
N GLY A 205 8.48 20.58 7.00
CA GLY A 205 9.67 20.41 7.85
C GLY A 205 9.79 19.05 8.55
N SER A 206 8.84 18.14 8.36
CA SER A 206 8.91 16.78 8.89
C SER A 206 10.08 15.99 8.30
N PRO A 207 10.55 14.92 8.95
CA PRO A 207 11.57 14.05 8.38
C PRO A 207 11.22 13.50 6.99
N LEU A 208 9.94 13.21 6.74
CA LEU A 208 9.45 12.74 5.44
C LEU A 208 9.45 13.83 4.38
N ASP A 209 9.08 15.06 4.74
CA ASP A 209 9.15 16.23 3.86
C ASP A 209 10.60 16.46 3.38
N LYS A 210 11.57 16.37 4.30
CA LYS A 210 12.99 16.42 3.96
C LYS A 210 13.43 15.31 3.00
N VAL A 211 12.81 14.12 3.05
CA VAL A 211 13.09 13.08 2.05
C VAL A 211 12.64 13.55 0.66
N LEU A 212 11.45 14.14 0.53
CA LEU A 212 10.99 14.67 -0.76
C LEU A 212 11.89 15.78 -1.28
N ASP A 213 12.27 16.72 -0.42
CA ASP A 213 13.18 17.82 -0.78
C ASP A 213 14.53 17.30 -1.28
N ASN A 214 15.14 16.38 -0.53
CA ASN A 214 16.44 15.82 -0.86
C ASN A 214 16.42 14.87 -2.05
N THR A 215 15.26 14.32 -2.43
CA THR A 215 15.14 13.38 -3.56
C THR A 215 14.56 14.05 -4.81
N ALA A 216 14.03 15.27 -4.72
CA ALA A 216 13.38 15.94 -5.84
C ALA A 216 14.25 16.03 -7.09
N PHE A 217 15.54 16.36 -6.94
CA PHE A 217 16.46 16.53 -8.06
C PHE A 217 16.71 15.22 -8.84
N VAL A 218 16.68 14.06 -8.16
CA VAL A 218 16.85 12.75 -8.81
C VAL A 218 15.54 12.20 -9.32
N LEU A 219 14.43 12.35 -8.59
CA LEU A 219 13.16 11.69 -8.90
C LEU A 219 12.28 12.48 -9.88
N GLN A 220 12.35 13.81 -9.87
CA GLN A 220 11.35 14.67 -10.50
C GLN A 220 11.90 15.46 -11.69
N ASN A 221 11.04 15.72 -12.67
CA ASN A 221 11.24 16.74 -13.70
C ASN A 221 11.05 18.15 -13.08
N ALA A 222 11.39 19.19 -13.84
CA ALA A 222 11.21 20.57 -13.41
C ALA A 222 9.74 20.95 -13.12
N ASP A 223 8.79 20.26 -13.75
CA ASP A 223 7.36 20.42 -13.51
C ASP A 223 6.85 19.64 -12.28
N GLY A 224 7.72 18.87 -11.61
CA GLY A 224 7.44 18.01 -10.47
C GLY A 224 6.94 16.60 -10.81
N SER A 225 6.67 16.28 -12.07
CA SER A 225 6.30 14.91 -12.45
C SER A 225 7.46 13.95 -12.17
N VAL A 226 7.16 12.71 -11.79
CA VAL A 226 8.20 11.69 -11.61
C VAL A 226 8.83 11.38 -12.98
N LYS A 227 10.16 11.36 -13.06
CA LYS A 227 10.87 11.05 -14.30
C LYS A 227 10.47 9.66 -14.81
N ALA A 228 10.20 9.54 -16.11
CA ALA A 228 9.79 8.27 -16.72
C ALA A 228 10.80 7.12 -16.47
N ALA A 229 12.10 7.42 -16.47
CA ALA A 229 13.14 6.43 -16.15
C ALA A 229 13.04 5.91 -14.70
N ILE A 230 12.65 6.76 -13.75
CA ILE A 230 12.47 6.39 -12.35
C ILE A 230 11.22 5.52 -12.19
N LEU A 231 10.13 5.85 -12.87
CA LEU A 231 8.93 4.99 -12.91
C LEU A 231 9.24 3.62 -13.55
N ALA A 232 10.05 3.59 -14.62
CA ALA A 232 10.48 2.33 -15.23
C ALA A 232 11.32 1.47 -14.27
N LEU A 233 12.19 2.08 -13.46
CA LEU A 233 12.94 1.38 -12.41
C LEU A 233 12.02 0.88 -11.29
N ALA A 234 11.03 1.67 -10.86
CA ALA A 234 10.04 1.25 -9.88
C ALA A 234 9.20 0.06 -10.39
N LYS A 235 8.79 0.09 -11.67
CA LYS A 235 8.16 -1.04 -12.33
C LYS A 235 9.06 -2.28 -12.33
N ALA A 236 10.30 -2.14 -12.78
CA ALA A 236 11.24 -3.26 -12.84
C ALA A 236 11.50 -3.87 -11.46
N ALA A 237 11.59 -3.04 -10.41
CA ALA A 237 11.69 -3.51 -9.03
C ALA A 237 10.41 -4.24 -8.58
N GLY A 238 9.25 -3.77 -8.99
CA GLY A 238 7.96 -4.43 -8.76
C GLY A 238 7.83 -5.79 -9.45
N ASP A 239 8.30 -5.91 -10.70
CA ASP A 239 8.30 -7.17 -11.48
C ASP A 239 9.15 -8.28 -10.80
N LEU A 240 10.06 -7.91 -9.88
CA LEU A 240 10.87 -8.86 -9.09
C LEU A 240 10.19 -9.30 -7.79
N LEU A 241 9.07 -8.69 -7.40
CA LEU A 241 8.35 -9.04 -6.19
C LEU A 241 7.43 -10.25 -6.41
N PRO A 242 7.15 -11.04 -5.36
CA PRO A 242 6.18 -12.11 -5.46
C PRO A 242 4.80 -11.58 -5.83
N THR A 243 4.17 -12.19 -6.83
CA THR A 243 2.79 -11.87 -7.19
C THR A 243 1.84 -12.23 -6.03
N PRO A 244 0.97 -11.31 -5.58
CA PRO A 244 -0.01 -11.63 -4.56
C PRO A 244 -0.91 -12.79 -5.01
N GLY A 245 -1.07 -13.79 -4.14
CA GLY A 245 -1.88 -14.96 -4.46
C GLY A 245 -3.34 -14.57 -4.75
N SER A 246 -3.93 -15.20 -5.76
CA SER A 246 -5.35 -15.09 -6.09
C SER A 246 -6.15 -16.22 -5.45
N GLY A 247 -7.39 -15.94 -5.07
CA GLY A 247 -8.34 -16.97 -4.68
C GLY A 247 -8.76 -17.72 -5.94
N GLY A 248 -8.33 -18.98 -6.08
CA GLY A 248 -8.88 -19.82 -7.13
C GLY A 248 -10.38 -20.00 -6.86
N THR A 249 -11.26 -19.47 -7.71
CA THR A 249 -12.45 -20.25 -8.01
C THR A 249 -11.91 -21.48 -8.70
N GLY A 250 -11.79 -22.58 -7.95
CA GLY A 250 -11.34 -23.86 -8.48
C GLY A 250 -12.19 -24.18 -9.70
N GLY A 251 -11.65 -23.90 -10.89
CA GLY A 251 -12.15 -24.42 -12.13
C GLY A 251 -11.99 -25.91 -12.04
N THR A 252 -13.09 -26.61 -11.81
CA THR A 252 -13.22 -28.02 -12.14
C THR A 252 -13.02 -28.16 -13.65
N GLY A 253 -11.84 -28.60 -14.04
CA GLY A 253 -11.52 -29.00 -15.41
C GLY A 253 -10.17 -29.70 -15.41
N GLY A 254 -10.01 -30.92 -15.92
CA GLY A 254 -10.93 -31.82 -16.59
C GLY A 254 -10.20 -33.14 -16.80
N THR A 255 -10.99 -34.21 -16.84
CA THR A 255 -10.62 -35.59 -17.15
C THR A 255 -9.79 -35.71 -18.42
N GLY A 256 -8.69 -36.47 -18.35
CA GLY A 256 -7.91 -36.93 -19.48
C GLY A 256 -7.30 -38.28 -19.17
N GLY A 257 -8.08 -39.34 -19.33
CA GLY A 257 -7.59 -40.70 -19.28
C GLY A 257 -6.76 -41.06 -20.52
N THR A 258 -5.81 -41.96 -20.32
CA THR A 258 -5.42 -42.93 -21.34
C THR A 258 -5.10 -44.23 -20.62
N GLY A 259 -5.96 -45.22 -20.85
CA GLY A 259 -5.63 -46.62 -20.61
C GLY A 259 -4.55 -47.08 -21.58
N GLY A 260 -3.76 -48.06 -21.14
CA GLY A 260 -2.81 -48.80 -21.94
C GLY A 260 -2.60 -50.16 -21.32
N THR A 261 -3.36 -51.15 -21.79
CA THR A 261 -3.17 -52.59 -21.60
C THR A 261 -1.97 -53.12 -22.40
N GLY A 262 -1.29 -54.14 -21.87
CA GLY A 262 -0.37 -55.05 -22.58
C GLY A 262 0.99 -55.14 -21.86
N GLY A 263 1.47 -56.26 -21.31
CA GLY A 263 1.19 -57.67 -21.61
C GLY A 263 2.21 -58.22 -22.61
N THR A 264 3.43 -58.55 -22.14
CA THR A 264 4.44 -59.50 -22.69
C THR A 264 5.61 -59.45 -21.67
N GLY A 265 6.07 -60.51 -21.02
CA GLY A 265 6.54 -61.77 -21.58
C GLY A 265 8.07 -61.78 -21.44
N GLY A 266 8.59 -62.49 -20.43
CA GLY A 266 10.01 -62.65 -20.11
C GLY A 266 10.19 -63.38 -18.79
#